data_AF-A0A968UH86-F1
#
_entry.id   AF-A0A968UH86-F1
#
_cell.length_a   1.000
_cell.length_b   1.000
_cell.length_c   1.000
_cell.angle_alpha   90.00
_cell.angle_beta   90.00
_cell.angle_gamma   90.00
#
_symmetry.space_group_name_H-M   'P 1'
#
loop_
_entity.id
_entity.type
_entity.pdbx_description
1 polymer ?
#
loop_
_entity_poly.entity_id
_entity_poly.type
_entity_poly.pdbx_seq_one_letter_code
_entity_poly.pdbx_strand_id
1 'polypeptide(L)'
;MGSLPVSPDQAMQTDQHKEAFTNLADSLKKYYLGIRVRSVFPYEDEDFVVEITIPGFLSKEEISDMSHKECIRIEDEYDVFILPRVVYG
;
A
#
# COMPACT_ATOMS: atom_id res chain seq x y z
N MET A 1 8.33 -5.59 32.35
CA MET A 1 7.21 -4.95 31.63
C MET A 1 6.92 -5.82 30.43
N GLY A 2 5.92 -6.69 30.53
CA GLY A 2 5.57 -7.64 29.47
C GLY A 2 4.80 -6.90 28.38
N SER A 3 5.23 -7.06 27.13
CA SER A 3 4.43 -6.67 25.98
C SER A 3 3.08 -7.39 26.10
N LEU A 4 1.99 -6.62 26.16
CA LEU A 4 0.65 -7.19 26.10
C LEU A 4 0.54 -8.01 24.80
N PRO A 5 -0.06 -9.21 24.84
CA PRO A 5 -0.32 -9.94 23.61
C PRO A 5 -1.21 -9.05 22.74
N VAL A 6 -0.76 -8.79 21.50
CA VAL A 6 -1.60 -8.16 20.49
C VAL A 6 -2.90 -8.95 20.38
N SER A 7 -4.03 -8.28 20.49
CA SER A 7 -5.34 -8.91 20.35
C SER A 7 -5.41 -9.70 19.03
N PRO A 8 -6.08 -10.87 18.99
CA PRO A 8 -6.19 -11.66 17.78
C PRO A 8 -6.67 -10.85 16.57
N ASP A 9 -7.61 -9.93 16.79
CA ASP A 9 -8.13 -9.02 15.75
C ASP A 9 -7.05 -8.07 15.20
N GLN A 10 -6.14 -7.58 16.05
CA GLN A 10 -5.03 -6.70 15.66
C GLN A 10 -3.91 -7.48 14.95
N ALA A 11 -3.64 -8.71 15.37
CA ALA A 11 -2.68 -9.59 14.71
C ALA A 11 -3.18 -10.00 13.31
N MET A 12 -4.46 -10.37 13.20
CA MET A 12 -5.11 -10.69 11.92
C MET A 12 -5.12 -9.49 10.96
N GLN A 13 -5.41 -8.28 11.47
CA GLN A 13 -5.33 -7.04 10.67
C GLN A 13 -3.92 -6.83 10.09
N THR A 14 -2.87 -7.09 10.88
CA THR A 14 -1.49 -6.91 10.38
C THR A 14 -1.08 -7.91 9.32
N ASP A 15 -1.63 -9.12 9.31
CA ASP A 15 -1.30 -10.14 8.31
C ASP A 15 -2.05 -9.89 6.99
N GLN A 16 -3.32 -9.49 7.05
CA GLN A 16 -4.07 -9.04 5.87
C GLN A 16 -3.42 -7.82 5.21
N HIS A 17 -2.99 -6.82 5.99
CA HIS A 17 -2.28 -5.65 5.45
C HIS A 17 -0.94 -6.03 4.79
N LYS A 18 -0.19 -6.99 5.34
CA LYS A 18 1.07 -7.46 4.72
C LYS A 18 0.82 -8.16 3.39
N GLU A 19 -0.19 -9.03 3.33
CA GLU A 19 -0.56 -9.73 2.10
C GLU A 19 -1.11 -8.75 1.06
N ALA A 20 -2.02 -7.86 1.44
CA ALA A 20 -2.54 -6.79 0.60
C ALA A 20 -1.42 -5.90 0.05
N PHE A 21 -0.48 -5.47 0.90
CA PHE A 21 0.69 -4.70 0.50
C PHE A 21 1.54 -5.44 -0.53
N THR A 22 1.84 -6.71 -0.26
CA THR A 22 2.70 -7.53 -1.12
C THR A 22 2.07 -7.68 -2.50
N ASN A 23 0.77 -8.00 -2.56
CA ASN A 23 0.05 -8.16 -3.82
C ASN A 23 -0.09 -6.84 -4.58
N LEU A 24 -0.39 -5.74 -3.90
CA LEU A 24 -0.42 -4.41 -4.51
C LEU A 24 0.94 -4.03 -5.09
N ALA A 25 2.01 -4.18 -4.30
CA ALA A 25 3.36 -3.85 -4.73
C ALA A 25 3.80 -4.69 -5.95
N ASP A 26 3.49 -5.98 -5.95
CA ASP A 26 3.81 -6.87 -7.06
C ASP A 26 2.97 -6.58 -8.31
N SER A 27 1.70 -6.23 -8.17
CA SER A 27 0.86 -5.77 -9.28
C SER A 27 1.43 -4.50 -9.91
N LEU A 28 1.73 -3.48 -9.11
CA LEU A 28 2.25 -2.21 -9.62
C LEU A 28 3.62 -2.37 -10.31
N LYS A 29 4.50 -3.21 -9.77
CA LYS A 29 5.82 -3.50 -10.37
C LYS A 29 5.72 -4.25 -11.71
N LYS A 30 4.63 -4.96 -11.97
CA LYS A 30 4.38 -5.59 -13.28
C LYS A 30 4.04 -4.54 -14.35
N TYR A 31 3.36 -3.46 -13.96
CA TYR A 31 2.96 -2.39 -14.88
C TYR A 31 4.05 -1.35 -15.11
N TYR A 32 4.84 -1.02 -14.07
CA TYR A 32 5.79 0.09 -14.12
C TYR A 32 7.19 -0.32 -13.69
N LEU A 33 8.13 -0.21 -14.62
CA LEU A 33 9.54 -0.42 -14.33
C LEU A 33 10.13 0.79 -13.59
N GLY A 34 10.94 0.53 -12.57
CA GLY A 34 11.69 1.55 -11.85
C GLY A 34 10.93 2.23 -10.70
N ILE A 35 9.69 1.83 -10.43
CA ILE A 35 8.96 2.31 -9.24
C ILE A 35 9.48 1.63 -7.97
N ARG A 36 9.35 2.32 -6.84
CA ARG A 36 9.55 1.74 -5.50
C ARG A 36 8.27 1.89 -4.72
N VAL A 37 7.86 0.80 -4.06
CA VAL A 37 6.62 0.76 -3.28
C VAL A 37 6.98 0.44 -1.84
N ARG A 38 6.48 1.24 -0.89
CA ARG A 38 6.68 1.02 0.54
C ARG A 38 5.42 1.38 1.32
N SER A 39 5.14 0.64 2.39
CA SER A 39 4.17 1.09 3.38
C SER A 39 4.75 2.26 4.17
N VAL A 40 3.92 3.25 4.46
CA VAL A 40 4.30 4.40 5.30
C VAL A 40 3.39 4.39 6.50
N PHE A 41 3.98 4.23 7.68
CA PHE A 41 3.25 4.26 8.94
C PHE A 41 4.08 4.96 10.03
N PRO A 42 3.46 5.82 10.85
CA PRO A 42 2.11 6.39 10.70
C PRO A 42 2.08 7.51 9.64
N TYR A 43 0.98 7.69 8.92
CA TYR A 43 0.75 8.82 8.02
C TYR A 43 -0.63 9.42 8.29
N GLU A 44 -0.66 10.61 8.87
CA GLU A 44 -1.90 11.27 9.34
C GLU A 44 -2.74 10.32 10.22
N ASP A 45 -4.04 10.20 9.94
CA ASP A 45 -5.00 9.32 10.63
C ASP A 45 -5.25 8.01 9.85
N GLU A 46 -4.43 7.73 8.84
CA GLU A 46 -4.60 6.58 7.95
C GLU A 46 -3.79 5.37 8.46
N ASP A 47 -4.49 4.24 8.63
CA ASP A 47 -3.90 3.01 9.15
C ASP A 47 -3.03 2.27 8.13
N PHE A 48 -3.24 2.49 6.83
CA PHE A 48 -2.52 1.77 5.77
C PHE A 48 -2.29 2.62 4.52
N VAL A 49 -1.19 3.38 4.54
CA VAL A 49 -0.74 4.21 3.41
C VAL A 49 0.38 3.50 2.64
N VAL A 50 0.29 3.52 1.32
CA VAL A 50 1.30 2.96 0.41
C VAL A 50 1.90 4.08 -0.43
N GLU A 51 3.18 4.38 -0.18
CA GLU A 51 3.91 5.34 -0.99
C GLU A 51 4.54 4.65 -2.21
N ILE A 52 4.30 5.25 -3.37
CA ILE A 52 4.79 4.81 -4.66
C ILE A 52 5.73 5.88 -5.18
N THR A 53 7.03 5.63 -5.06
CA THR A 53 8.08 6.48 -5.62
C THR A 53 8.26 6.16 -7.10
N ILE A 54 8.12 7.16 -7.96
CA ILE A 54 8.23 7.01 -9.41
C ILE A 54 9.43 7.80 -9.95
N PRO A 55 10.10 7.32 -11.01
CA PRO A 55 11.11 8.09 -11.70
C PRO A 55 10.49 9.26 -12.48
N GLY A 56 11.26 10.33 -12.69
CA GLY A 56 10.79 11.58 -13.30
C GLY A 56 10.27 11.49 -14.75
N PHE A 57 10.46 10.36 -15.43
CA PHE A 57 9.92 10.13 -16.77
C PHE A 57 8.50 9.52 -16.78
N LEU A 58 7.99 9.07 -15.62
CA LEU A 58 6.61 8.57 -15.50
C LEU A 58 5.66 9.70 -15.11
N SER A 59 4.44 9.65 -15.63
CA SER A 59 3.39 10.61 -15.27
C SER A 59 2.84 10.30 -13.89
N LYS A 60 2.88 11.26 -12.97
CA LYS A 60 2.28 11.11 -11.65
C LYS A 60 0.78 10.82 -11.72
N GLU A 61 0.07 11.46 -12.66
CA GLU A 61 -1.37 11.30 -12.85
C GLU A 61 -1.72 9.87 -13.28
N GLU A 62 -1.05 9.36 -14.31
CA GLU A 62 -1.29 7.99 -14.81
C GLU A 62 -1.01 6.93 -13.74
N ILE A 63 0.09 7.11 -12.99
CA ILE A 63 0.42 6.19 -11.88
C ILE A 63 -0.61 6.30 -10.77
N SER A 64 -1.08 7.51 -10.43
CA SER A 64 -2.09 7.72 -9.39
C SER A 64 -3.41 7.02 -9.74
N ASP A 65 -3.89 7.20 -10.96
CA ASP A 65 -5.14 6.59 -11.42
C ASP A 65 -5.08 5.06 -11.41
N MET A 66 -3.97 4.50 -11.89
CA MET A 66 -3.77 3.05 -11.89
C MET A 66 -3.57 2.49 -10.48
N SER A 67 -2.88 3.23 -9.61
CA SER A 67 -2.69 2.85 -8.21
C SER A 67 -4.02 2.82 -7.47
N HIS A 68 -4.91 3.81 -7.67
CA HIS A 68 -6.25 3.79 -7.09
C HIS A 68 -7.07 2.60 -7.55
N LYS A 69 -7.03 2.25 -8.84
CA LYS A 69 -7.76 1.08 -9.37
C LYS A 69 -7.28 -0.23 -8.75
N GLU A 70 -5.95 -0.40 -8.62
CA GLU A 70 -5.41 -1.59 -7.96
C GLU A 70 -5.68 -1.59 -6.46
N CYS A 71 -5.68 -0.44 -5.79
CA CYS A 71 -6.08 -0.36 -4.39
C CYS A 71 -7.51 -0.85 -4.21
N ILE A 72 -8.50 -0.35 -4.97
CA ILE A 72 -9.90 -0.80 -4.90
C ILE A 72 -10.01 -2.33 -5.04
N ARG A 73 -9.29 -2.92 -6.00
CA ARG A 73 -9.28 -4.37 -6.20
C ARG A 73 -8.75 -5.13 -4.98
N ILE A 74 -7.68 -4.63 -4.36
CA ILE A 74 -7.06 -5.25 -3.17
C ILE A 74 -7.91 -5.00 -1.92
N GLU A 75 -8.51 -3.82 -1.78
CA GLU A 75 -9.44 -3.48 -0.70
C GLU A 75 -10.61 -4.46 -0.66
N ASP A 76 -11.23 -4.72 -1.82
CA ASP A 76 -12.33 -5.69 -1.95
C ASP A 76 -11.90 -7.14 -1.64
N GLU A 77 -10.66 -7.51 -1.98
CA GLU A 77 -10.14 -8.89 -1.81
C GLU A 77 -9.72 -9.18 -0.37
N TYR A 78 -9.12 -8.21 0.31
CA TYR A 78 -8.51 -8.39 1.62
C TYR A 78 -9.31 -7.77 2.76
N ASP A 79 -10.41 -7.06 2.47
CA ASP A 79 -11.22 -6.29 3.42
C ASP A 79 -10.38 -5.27 4.19
N VAL A 80 -9.59 -4.50 3.43
CA VAL A 80 -8.68 -3.46 3.93
C VAL A 80 -9.02 -2.12 3.28
N PHE A 81 -8.46 -1.02 3.80
CA PHE A 81 -8.52 0.30 3.17
C PHE A 81 -7.09 0.76 2.89
N ILE A 82 -6.80 1.23 1.67
CA ILE A 82 -5.44 1.56 1.22
C ILE A 82 -5.43 2.94 0.57
N LEU A 83 -4.63 3.85 1.13
CA LEU A 83 -4.36 5.13 0.47
C LEU A 83 -3.07 5.07 -0.35
N PRO A 84 -3.15 5.15 -1.70
CA PRO A 84 -1.95 5.28 -2.53
C PRO A 84 -1.45 6.72 -2.52
N ARG A 85 -0.14 6.89 -2.25
CA ARG A 85 0.56 8.17 -2.30
C ARG A 85 1.68 8.14 -3.33
N VAL A 86 1.46 8.78 -4.48
CA VAL A 86 2.47 8.83 -5.55
C VAL A 86 3.40 10.04 -5.36
N VAL A 87 4.71 9.81 -5.41
CA VAL A 87 5.76 10.84 -5.28
C VAL A 87 6.86 10.63 -6.30
N TYR A 88 7.51 11.70 -6.74
CA TYR A 88 8.76 11.61 -7.51
C TYR A 88 9.94 11.31 -6.58
N GLY A 89 10.91 10.54 -7.06
CA GLY A 89 12.18 10.31 -6.37
C GLY A 89 13.33 9.92 -7.28
#